data_AF-A0A8H8DLB8-F1
#
_entry.id   AF-A0A8H8DLB8-F1
#
_cell.length_a   1.000
_cell.length_b   1.000
_cell.length_c   1.000
_cell.angle_alpha   90.00
_cell.angle_beta   90.00
_cell.angle_gamma   90.00
#
_symmetry.space_group_name_H-M   'P 1'
#
loop_
_entity.id
_entity.type
_entity.pdbx_description
1 polymer ?
#
loop_
_entity_poly.entity_id
_entity_poly.type
_entity_poly.pdbx_seq_one_letter_code
_entity_poly.pdbx_strand_id
1 'polypeptide(L)'
;MEPDAASRCESYLLQAAAVDASNPEVYQTLASVRLSQERHADARAAVAQSIQIWKDLEKGANDPAIPSYESRINLVKILLELSQCREALFVLGRLQEEDEKVVDLWYLFGYTYYLLAVDGETGELPAAPDNTVSPQFAADGEGAGCSDPAAVSPAAAVRLAWDFFRSTLKWHRELDSGDIGILEHTRELMASIRSVLPDVEEGEEEEPEEDEDRDEQGTDDGSEWENLSDDEGDDMVDA
;
A
#
# COMPACT_ATOMS: atom_id res chain seq x y z
N MET A 1 -3.74 -29.20 -12.41
CA MET A 1 -2.68 -28.99 -11.41
C MET A 1 -1.96 -30.32 -11.24
N GLU A 2 -0.63 -30.38 -11.38
CA GLU A 2 0.10 -31.62 -11.11
C GLU A 2 0.03 -31.92 -9.60
N PRO A 3 -0.35 -33.14 -9.19
CA PRO A 3 -0.60 -33.47 -7.78
C PRO A 3 0.64 -33.34 -6.88
N ASP A 4 1.84 -33.27 -7.45
CA ASP A 4 3.12 -33.15 -6.74
C ASP A 4 3.75 -31.74 -6.80
N ALA A 5 3.05 -30.75 -7.35
CA ALA A 5 3.59 -29.38 -7.43
C ALA A 5 3.78 -28.76 -6.02
N ALA A 6 2.77 -28.89 -5.15
CA ALA A 6 2.79 -28.30 -3.81
C ALA A 6 3.88 -28.93 -2.91
N SER A 7 4.05 -30.26 -2.97
CA SER A 7 5.08 -30.96 -2.17
C SER A 7 6.49 -30.61 -2.63
N ARG A 8 6.72 -30.46 -3.94
CA ARG A 8 8.01 -30.00 -4.48
C ARG A 8 8.32 -28.57 -4.07
N CYS A 9 7.36 -27.64 -4.17
CA CYS A 9 7.53 -26.26 -3.69
C CYS A 9 7.97 -26.21 -2.22
N GLU A 10 7.28 -26.96 -1.36
CA GLU A 10 7.66 -27.08 0.04
C GLU A 10 9.08 -27.63 0.23
N SER A 11 9.44 -28.69 -0.49
CA SER A 11 10.79 -29.27 -0.41
C SER A 11 11.88 -28.26 -0.79
N TYR A 12 11.67 -27.49 -1.86
CA TYR A 12 12.62 -26.47 -2.29
C TYR A 12 12.73 -25.32 -1.27
N LEU A 13 11.62 -24.91 -0.65
CA LEU A 13 11.64 -23.87 0.37
C LEU A 13 12.37 -24.32 1.65
N LEU A 14 12.19 -25.58 2.06
CA LEU A 14 12.94 -26.14 3.19
C LEU A 14 14.44 -26.25 2.89
N GLN A 15 14.81 -26.62 1.65
CA GLN A 15 16.20 -26.63 1.22
C GLN A 15 16.78 -25.20 1.20
N ALA A 16 16.04 -24.22 0.69
CA ALA A 16 16.45 -22.82 0.69
C ALA A 16 16.69 -22.30 2.12
N ALA A 17 15.77 -22.60 3.05
CA ALA A 17 15.91 -22.21 4.46
C ALA A 17 17.12 -22.89 5.14
N ALA A 18 17.47 -24.12 4.72
CA ALA A 18 18.65 -24.81 5.22
C ALA A 18 19.97 -24.23 4.66
N VAL A 19 19.95 -23.67 3.45
CA VAL A 19 21.09 -23.01 2.82
C VAL A 19 21.30 -21.60 3.40
N ASP A 20 20.22 -20.83 3.53
CA ASP A 20 20.23 -19.49 4.10
C ASP A 20 19.05 -19.28 5.04
N ALA A 21 19.31 -19.52 6.33
CA ALA A 21 18.32 -19.34 7.37
C ALA A 21 18.04 -17.86 7.70
N SER A 22 18.83 -16.93 7.15
CA SER A 22 18.70 -15.48 7.36
C SER A 22 17.90 -14.77 6.27
N ASN A 23 17.45 -15.48 5.23
CA ASN A 23 16.61 -14.90 4.19
C ASN A 23 15.13 -14.85 4.63
N PRO A 24 14.55 -13.66 4.88
CA PRO A 24 13.16 -13.54 5.34
C PRO A 24 12.13 -13.97 4.29
N GLU A 25 12.42 -13.84 2.99
CA GLU A 25 11.48 -14.10 1.90
C GLU A 25 11.23 -15.60 1.70
N VAL A 26 12.20 -16.45 2.06
CA VAL A 26 12.02 -17.90 2.10
C VAL A 26 10.88 -18.26 3.06
N TYR A 27 10.85 -17.63 4.24
CA TYR A 27 9.81 -17.86 5.23
C TYR A 27 8.46 -17.21 4.85
N GLN A 28 8.47 -16.07 4.16
CA GLN A 28 7.24 -15.47 3.62
C GLN A 28 6.59 -16.40 2.58
N THR A 29 7.40 -16.91 1.65
CA THR A 29 6.92 -17.85 0.64
C THR A 29 6.45 -19.17 1.26
N LEU A 30 7.16 -19.66 2.29
CA LEU A 30 6.71 -20.81 3.06
C LEU A 30 5.36 -20.55 3.73
N ALA A 31 5.13 -19.36 4.29
CA ALA A 31 3.84 -18.99 4.86
C ALA A 31 2.71 -19.02 3.82
N SER A 32 2.94 -18.49 2.61
CA SER A 32 1.97 -18.56 1.51
C SER A 32 1.65 -20.00 1.11
N VAL A 33 2.66 -20.88 1.03
CA VAL A 33 2.44 -22.31 0.76
C VAL A 33 1.62 -22.95 1.89
N ARG A 34 1.92 -22.64 3.15
CA ARG A 34 1.15 -23.16 4.30
C ARG A 34 -0.30 -22.69 4.32
N LEU A 35 -0.56 -21.43 3.94
CA LEU A 35 -1.92 -20.91 3.78
C LEU A 35 -2.70 -21.68 2.72
N SER A 36 -2.10 -21.92 1.54
CA SER A 36 -2.75 -22.73 0.49
C SER A 36 -3.04 -24.19 0.88
N GLN A 37 -2.39 -24.68 1.95
CA GLN A 37 -2.58 -26.00 2.53
C GLN A 37 -3.51 -25.98 3.76
N GLU A 38 -4.13 -24.84 4.08
CA GLU A 38 -4.94 -24.60 5.27
C GLU A 38 -4.17 -24.84 6.60
N ARG A 39 -2.83 -24.78 6.55
CA ARG A 39 -1.93 -24.96 7.71
C ARG A 39 -1.63 -23.63 8.39
N HIS A 40 -2.65 -22.96 8.89
CA HIS A 40 -2.54 -21.61 9.46
C HIS A 40 -1.54 -21.49 10.62
N ALA A 41 -1.40 -22.53 11.47
CA ALA A 41 -0.44 -22.51 12.58
C ALA A 41 1.02 -22.48 12.08
N ASP A 42 1.32 -23.25 11.03
CA ASP A 42 2.65 -23.28 10.43
C ASP A 42 2.93 -22.01 9.63
N ALA A 43 1.92 -21.45 8.97
CA ALA A 43 2.02 -20.15 8.32
C ALA A 43 2.37 -19.05 9.33
N ARG A 44 1.71 -19.02 10.50
CA ARG A 44 2.04 -18.10 11.61
C ARG A 44 3.47 -18.25 12.10
N ALA A 45 3.95 -19.49 12.26
CA ALA A 45 5.33 -19.73 12.66
C ALA A 45 6.33 -19.22 11.61
N ALA A 46 6.02 -19.39 10.31
CA ALA A 46 6.87 -18.93 9.22
C ALA A 46 6.93 -17.40 9.12
N VAL A 47 5.79 -16.68 9.19
CA VAL A 47 5.83 -15.20 9.18
C VAL A 47 6.51 -14.64 10.42
N ALA A 48 6.34 -15.27 11.59
CA ALA A 48 7.03 -14.86 12.80
C ALA A 48 8.56 -14.98 12.63
N GLN A 49 9.03 -16.10 12.06
CA GLN A 49 10.45 -16.28 11.76
C GLN A 49 10.96 -15.25 10.75
N SER A 50 10.19 -14.96 9.69
CA SER A 50 10.53 -13.91 8.73
C SER A 50 10.73 -12.56 9.42
N ILE A 51 9.78 -12.11 10.24
CA ILE A 51 9.82 -10.80 10.91
C ILE A 51 11.00 -10.72 11.90
N GLN A 52 11.28 -11.78 12.65
CA GLN A 52 12.36 -11.79 13.65
C GLN A 52 13.75 -11.51 13.05
N ILE A 53 13.95 -11.82 11.77
CA ILE A 53 15.23 -11.59 11.09
C ILE A 53 15.54 -10.11 10.94
N TRP A 54 14.53 -9.27 10.69
CA TRP A 54 14.74 -7.88 10.24
C TRP A 54 14.03 -6.80 11.05
N LYS A 55 13.13 -7.18 11.97
CA LYS A 55 12.34 -6.21 12.76
C LYS A 55 13.19 -5.23 13.59
N ASP A 56 14.34 -5.69 14.09
CA ASP A 56 15.22 -4.93 14.98
C ASP A 56 16.40 -4.28 14.21
N LEU A 57 16.47 -4.46 12.88
CA LEU A 57 17.45 -3.79 12.04
C LEU A 57 17.07 -2.31 11.85
N GLU A 58 18.10 -1.45 11.86
CA GLU A 58 17.94 -0.01 11.69
C GLU A 58 17.16 0.32 10.40
N LYS A 59 16.26 1.31 10.49
CA LYS A 59 15.47 1.76 9.35
C LYS A 59 16.38 2.46 8.34
N GLY A 60 16.17 2.20 7.04
CA GLY A 60 16.99 2.77 5.97
C GLY A 60 18.42 2.19 5.87
N ALA A 61 18.78 1.20 6.69
CA ALA A 61 19.99 0.43 6.49
C ALA A 61 19.89 -0.32 5.15
N ASN A 62 20.94 -0.28 4.34
CA ASN A 62 21.06 -1.11 3.13
C ASN A 62 21.45 -2.55 3.50
N ASP A 63 20.72 -3.14 4.44
CA ASP A 63 20.94 -4.50 4.93
C ASP A 63 20.17 -5.49 4.04
N PRO A 64 20.83 -6.49 3.44
CA PRO A 64 20.18 -7.46 2.56
C PRO A 64 19.14 -8.33 3.27
N ALA A 65 19.13 -8.36 4.60
CA ALA A 65 18.11 -9.08 5.38
C ALA A 65 16.79 -8.29 5.50
N ILE A 66 16.73 -7.01 5.11
CA ILE A 66 15.47 -6.25 5.04
C ILE A 66 14.80 -6.59 3.70
N PRO A 67 13.58 -7.18 3.69
CA PRO A 67 12.90 -7.50 2.44
C PRO A 67 12.57 -6.24 1.62
N SER A 68 12.43 -6.41 0.31
CA SER A 68 11.99 -5.32 -0.58
C SER A 68 10.65 -4.72 -0.14
N TYR A 69 10.35 -3.50 -0.59
CA TYR A 69 9.07 -2.85 -0.32
C TYR A 69 7.89 -3.75 -0.75
N GLU A 70 7.95 -4.30 -1.97
CA GLU A 70 6.94 -5.21 -2.51
C GLU A 70 6.81 -6.50 -1.68
N SER A 71 7.93 -7.10 -1.27
CA SER A 71 7.94 -8.29 -0.40
C SER A 71 7.26 -7.99 0.94
N ARG A 72 7.48 -6.79 1.51
CA ARG A 72 6.82 -6.35 2.74
C ARG A 72 5.32 -6.05 2.55
N ILE A 73 4.90 -5.50 1.41
CA ILE A 73 3.46 -5.37 1.06
C ILE A 73 2.80 -6.76 1.01
N ASN A 74 3.44 -7.73 0.37
CA ASN A 74 2.93 -9.10 0.31
C ASN A 74 2.90 -9.76 1.70
N LEU A 75 3.91 -9.52 2.54
CA LEU A 75 3.90 -9.96 3.94
C LEU A 75 2.69 -9.40 4.70
N VAL A 76 2.34 -8.13 4.53
CA VAL A 76 1.14 -7.55 5.17
C VAL A 76 -0.11 -8.31 4.75
N LYS A 77 -0.29 -8.61 3.46
CA LYS A 77 -1.45 -9.39 2.97
C LYS A 77 -1.54 -10.77 3.65
N ILE A 78 -0.41 -11.47 3.78
CA ILE A 78 -0.31 -12.75 4.51
C ILE A 78 -0.67 -12.59 6.00
N LEU A 79 -0.18 -11.52 6.64
CA LEU A 79 -0.46 -11.26 8.05
C LEU A 79 -1.95 -11.01 8.28
N LEU A 80 -2.64 -10.28 7.40
CA LEU A 80 -4.07 -10.06 7.49
C LEU A 80 -4.89 -11.34 7.28
N GLU A 81 -4.50 -12.21 6.35
CA GLU A 81 -5.11 -13.54 6.18
C GLU A 81 -4.95 -14.43 7.43
N LEU A 82 -3.88 -14.20 8.21
CA LEU A 82 -3.63 -14.86 9.50
C LEU A 82 -4.18 -14.10 10.72
N SER A 83 -4.94 -13.02 10.49
CA SER A 83 -5.47 -12.12 11.52
C SER A 83 -4.39 -11.55 12.46
N GLN A 84 -3.17 -11.36 11.97
CA GLN A 84 -2.03 -10.77 12.69
C GLN A 84 -1.97 -9.26 12.45
N CYS A 85 -3.02 -8.53 12.85
CA CYS A 85 -3.15 -7.09 12.56
C CYS A 85 -2.05 -6.24 13.22
N ARG A 86 -1.54 -6.65 14.38
CA ARG A 86 -0.48 -5.92 15.08
C ARG A 86 0.83 -5.93 14.29
N GLU A 87 1.23 -7.11 13.85
CA GLU A 87 2.41 -7.30 13.01
C GLU A 87 2.22 -6.60 11.66
N ALA A 88 1.02 -6.66 11.08
CA ALA A 88 0.70 -5.93 9.85
C ALA A 88 0.93 -4.42 10.00
N LEU A 89 0.39 -3.80 11.07
CA LEU A 89 0.59 -2.37 11.35
C LEU A 89 2.07 -2.01 11.61
N PHE A 90 2.83 -2.91 12.24
CA PHE A 90 4.28 -2.72 12.39
C PHE A 90 4.99 -2.64 11.03
N VAL A 91 4.69 -3.57 10.12
CA VAL A 91 5.29 -3.58 8.78
C VAL A 91 4.84 -2.36 7.97
N LEU A 92 3.54 -2.03 8.00
CA LEU A 92 2.97 -0.86 7.32
C LEU A 92 3.60 0.46 7.81
N GLY A 93 3.83 0.62 9.11
CA GLY A 93 4.50 1.80 9.65
C GLY A 93 5.91 1.98 9.10
N ARG A 94 6.67 0.89 8.93
CA ARG A 94 7.99 0.95 8.29
C ARG A 94 7.92 1.26 6.79
N LEU A 95 6.90 0.73 6.09
CA LEU A 95 6.68 1.03 4.67
C LEU A 95 6.32 2.50 4.46
N GLN A 96 5.49 3.08 5.32
CA GLN A 96 5.10 4.49 5.25
C GLN A 96 6.28 5.45 5.39
N GLU A 97 7.20 5.16 6.31
CA GLU A 97 8.42 5.97 6.49
C GLU A 97 9.38 5.87 5.30
N GLU A 98 9.31 4.79 4.53
CA GLU A 98 10.17 4.55 3.37
C GLU A 98 9.62 5.17 2.09
N ASP A 99 8.34 4.93 1.81
CA ASP A 99 7.61 5.55 0.71
C ASP A 99 6.11 5.56 1.01
N GLU A 100 5.56 6.77 1.17
CA GLU A 100 4.14 6.99 1.40
C GLU A 100 3.33 7.11 0.10
N LYS A 101 3.96 7.19 -1.07
CA LYS A 101 3.26 7.39 -2.36
C LYS A 101 2.86 6.06 -3.01
N VAL A 102 2.25 5.19 -2.23
CA VAL A 102 1.83 3.85 -2.67
C VAL A 102 0.37 3.61 -2.29
N VAL A 103 -0.48 3.32 -3.27
CA VAL A 103 -1.92 3.12 -3.04
C VAL A 103 -2.19 1.90 -2.15
N ASP A 104 -1.51 0.78 -2.40
CA ASP A 104 -1.62 -0.44 -1.57
C ASP A 104 -1.33 -0.17 -0.09
N LEU A 105 -0.36 0.70 0.22
CA LEU A 105 0.02 1.03 1.61
C LEU A 105 -1.18 1.60 2.39
N TRP A 106 -1.81 2.62 1.84
CA TRP A 106 -2.94 3.30 2.47
C TRP A 106 -4.17 2.40 2.55
N TYR A 107 -4.42 1.64 1.49
CA TYR A 107 -5.51 0.66 1.46
C TYR A 107 -5.31 -0.38 2.57
N LEU A 108 -4.11 -0.92 2.71
CA LEU A 108 -3.80 -1.94 3.71
C LEU A 108 -3.85 -1.39 5.13
N PHE A 109 -3.44 -0.13 5.38
CA PHE A 109 -3.70 0.52 6.67
C PHE A 109 -5.19 0.60 6.98
N GLY A 110 -5.99 1.14 6.05
CA GLY A 110 -7.43 1.28 6.22
C GLY A 110 -8.10 -0.06 6.47
N TYR A 111 -7.75 -1.07 5.68
CA TYR A 111 -8.29 -2.42 5.82
C TYR A 111 -7.86 -3.09 7.13
N THR A 112 -6.62 -2.88 7.59
CA THR A 112 -6.16 -3.42 8.88
C THR A 112 -6.96 -2.83 10.05
N TYR A 113 -7.19 -1.52 10.05
CA TYR A 113 -8.02 -0.88 11.09
C TYR A 113 -9.50 -1.25 10.97
N TYR A 114 -10.01 -1.43 9.75
CA TYR A 114 -11.35 -1.94 9.54
C TYR A 114 -11.51 -3.33 10.18
N LEU A 115 -10.57 -4.25 9.94
CA LEU A 115 -10.58 -5.59 10.55
C LEU A 115 -10.42 -5.55 12.09
N LEU A 116 -9.72 -4.57 12.65
CA LEU A 116 -9.64 -4.37 14.10
C LEU A 116 -10.95 -3.83 14.71
N ALA A 117 -11.78 -3.16 13.91
CA ALA A 117 -13.07 -2.65 14.35
C ALA A 117 -14.18 -3.69 14.23
N VAL A 118 -14.15 -4.53 13.19
CA VAL A 118 -15.16 -5.55 12.93
C VAL A 118 -15.20 -6.56 14.08
N ASP A 119 -16.41 -6.83 14.59
CA ASP A 119 -16.63 -7.89 15.55
C ASP A 119 -16.41 -9.26 14.91
N GLY A 120 -15.56 -10.10 15.52
CA GLY A 120 -15.17 -11.38 14.95
C GLY A 120 -16.28 -12.44 14.93
N GLU A 121 -17.37 -12.26 15.69
CA GLU A 121 -18.51 -13.19 15.73
C GLU A 121 -19.62 -12.74 14.79
N THR A 122 -19.94 -11.45 14.76
CA THR A 122 -21.05 -10.92 13.94
C THR A 122 -20.61 -10.44 12.56
N GLY A 123 -19.34 -10.08 12.38
CA GLY A 123 -18.83 -9.44 11.17
C GLY A 123 -19.31 -7.99 11.01
N GLU A 124 -19.87 -7.39 12.05
CA GLU A 124 -20.44 -6.04 12.03
C GLU A 124 -19.48 -5.03 12.65
N LEU A 125 -19.56 -3.77 12.20
CA LEU A 125 -18.88 -2.65 12.83
C LEU A 125 -19.55 -2.29 14.17
N PRO A 126 -18.80 -1.69 15.12
CA PRO A 126 -19.37 -1.26 16.38
C PRO A 126 -20.41 -0.17 16.15
N ALA A 127 -21.38 -0.07 17.06
CA ALA A 127 -22.25 1.09 17.12
C ALA A 127 -21.41 2.37 17.32
N ALA A 128 -21.86 3.48 16.73
CA ALA A 128 -21.17 4.76 16.74
C ALA A 128 -20.61 5.11 18.14
N PRO A 129 -19.30 5.45 18.28
CA PRO A 129 -18.82 6.02 19.53
C PRO A 129 -19.56 7.31 19.85
N ASP A 130 -19.81 7.54 21.14
CA ASP A 130 -20.16 8.87 21.64
C ASP A 130 -19.07 9.86 21.19
N ASN A 131 -19.47 11.02 20.64
CA ASN A 131 -18.65 11.94 19.83
C ASN A 131 -17.53 12.68 20.63
N THR A 132 -17.09 12.13 21.77
CA THR A 132 -16.26 12.78 22.78
C THR A 132 -14.77 12.48 22.66
N VAL A 133 -14.35 11.59 21.77
CA VAL A 133 -12.92 11.25 21.59
C VAL A 133 -12.52 11.43 20.14
N SER A 134 -11.98 12.60 19.82
CA SER A 134 -11.19 12.79 18.60
C SER A 134 -9.90 11.99 18.73
N PRO A 135 -9.59 11.07 17.80
CA PRO A 135 -8.25 10.52 17.71
C PRO A 135 -7.29 11.67 17.42
N GLN A 136 -6.41 11.99 18.36
CA GLN A 136 -5.32 12.93 18.12
C GLN A 136 -4.28 12.21 17.27
N PHE A 137 -4.38 12.38 15.96
CA PHE A 137 -3.21 12.26 15.11
C PHE A 137 -2.35 13.50 15.31
N ALA A 138 -1.09 13.30 15.69
CA ALA A 138 -0.10 14.34 15.55
C ALA A 138 -0.01 14.68 14.05
N ALA A 139 -0.54 15.84 13.68
CA ALA A 139 -0.43 16.41 12.34
C ALA A 139 1.00 16.90 12.05
N ASP A 140 1.89 16.81 13.03
CA ASP A 140 3.32 17.07 12.91
C ASP A 140 3.99 15.74 12.58
N GLY A 141 4.70 15.67 11.46
CA GLY A 141 5.32 14.47 10.86
C GLY A 141 6.42 13.78 11.68
N GLU A 142 6.26 13.70 12.99
CA GLU A 142 7.07 12.95 13.94
C GLU A 142 6.12 12.16 14.85
N GLY A 143 5.68 10.98 14.40
CA GLY A 143 4.98 10.04 15.28
C GLY A 143 3.65 9.45 14.80
N ALA A 144 3.54 9.04 13.53
CA ALA A 144 2.61 7.96 13.16
C ALA A 144 3.07 6.57 13.70
N GLY A 145 3.91 6.58 14.75
CA GLY A 145 4.41 5.40 15.42
C GLY A 145 3.42 4.92 16.45
N CYS A 146 2.76 3.80 16.15
CA CYS A 146 2.41 2.77 17.14
C CYS A 146 1.91 3.33 18.49
N SER A 147 0.69 3.86 18.52
CA SER A 147 -0.15 3.51 19.67
C SER A 147 -0.28 1.99 19.64
N ASP A 148 -0.11 1.29 20.78
CA ASP A 148 -0.25 -0.17 20.82
C ASP A 148 -1.56 -0.54 20.12
N PRO A 149 -1.55 -1.31 19.02
CA PRO A 149 -2.78 -1.62 18.29
C PRO A 149 -3.80 -2.37 19.13
N ALA A 150 -3.38 -3.00 20.24
CA ALA A 150 -4.27 -3.59 21.24
C ALA A 150 -4.99 -2.55 22.14
N ALA A 151 -4.54 -1.29 22.15
CA ALA A 151 -5.15 -0.21 22.91
C ALA A 151 -6.13 0.63 22.08
N VAL A 152 -6.20 0.40 20.76
CA VAL A 152 -7.13 1.11 19.88
C VAL A 152 -8.54 0.55 20.11
N SER A 153 -9.46 1.40 20.56
CA SER A 153 -10.86 0.98 20.70
C SER A 153 -11.47 0.72 19.32
N PRO A 154 -12.45 -0.20 19.17
CA PRO A 154 -13.11 -0.44 17.89
C PRO A 154 -13.63 0.84 17.23
N ALA A 155 -14.19 1.74 18.03
CA ALA A 155 -14.60 3.07 17.63
C ALA A 155 -13.48 3.94 17.04
N ALA A 156 -12.30 3.97 17.67
CA ALA A 156 -11.15 4.68 17.14
C ALA A 156 -10.63 4.01 15.86
N ALA A 157 -10.63 2.67 15.81
CA ALA A 157 -10.26 1.90 14.63
C ALA A 157 -11.17 2.20 13.42
N VAL A 158 -12.47 2.41 13.62
CA VAL A 158 -13.38 2.86 12.54
C VAL A 158 -12.95 4.22 11.96
N ARG A 159 -12.66 5.19 12.82
CA ARG A 159 -12.21 6.54 12.38
C ARG A 159 -10.88 6.47 11.64
N LEU A 160 -9.93 5.70 12.19
CA LEU A 160 -8.64 5.40 11.58
C LEU A 160 -8.80 4.79 10.19
N ALA A 161 -9.63 3.76 10.06
CA ALA A 161 -9.91 3.10 8.80
C ALA A 161 -10.43 4.11 7.75
N TRP A 162 -11.37 4.97 8.15
CA TRP A 162 -11.89 6.02 7.28
C TRP A 162 -10.80 6.97 6.78
N ASP A 163 -9.95 7.49 7.67
CA ASP A 163 -8.89 8.43 7.32
C ASP A 163 -7.89 7.81 6.33
N PHE A 164 -7.49 6.55 6.55
CA PHE A 164 -6.61 5.84 5.64
C PHE A 164 -7.28 5.49 4.30
N PHE A 165 -8.58 5.22 4.29
CA PHE A 165 -9.33 5.04 3.04
C PHE A 165 -9.46 6.35 2.24
N ARG A 166 -9.63 7.51 2.91
CA ARG A 166 -9.54 8.81 2.22
C ARG A 166 -8.16 9.01 1.59
N SER A 167 -7.09 8.69 2.31
CA SER A 167 -5.73 8.71 1.74
C SER A 167 -5.59 7.75 0.55
N THR A 168 -6.23 6.58 0.61
CA THR A 168 -6.26 5.62 -0.50
C THR A 168 -6.90 6.25 -1.75
N LEU A 169 -8.07 6.88 -1.62
CA LEU A 169 -8.75 7.55 -2.73
C LEU A 169 -7.92 8.71 -3.30
N LYS A 170 -7.30 9.51 -2.42
CA LYS A 170 -6.39 10.60 -2.82
C LYS A 170 -5.23 10.08 -3.67
N TRP A 171 -4.49 9.09 -3.17
CA TRP A 171 -3.31 8.58 -3.87
C TRP A 171 -3.65 7.74 -5.10
N HIS A 172 -4.82 7.08 -5.11
CA HIS A 172 -5.33 6.41 -6.30
C HIS A 172 -5.52 7.39 -7.46
N ARG A 173 -6.13 8.55 -7.18
CA ARG A 173 -6.31 9.66 -8.14
C ARG A 173 -4.99 10.30 -8.54
N GLU A 174 -4.17 10.71 -7.56
CA GLU A 174 -2.92 11.44 -7.79
C GLU A 174 -1.92 10.64 -8.65
N LEU A 175 -1.87 9.32 -8.45
CA LEU A 175 -0.94 8.43 -9.15
C LEU A 175 -1.55 7.79 -10.42
N ASP A 176 -2.79 8.15 -10.78
CA ASP A 176 -3.56 7.52 -11.86
C ASP A 176 -3.49 5.99 -11.80
N SER A 177 -3.78 5.44 -10.61
CA SER A 177 -3.62 4.01 -10.36
C SER A 177 -4.64 3.20 -11.17
N GLY A 178 -4.15 2.22 -11.94
CA GLY A 178 -4.99 1.30 -12.71
C GLY A 178 -5.72 0.23 -11.88
N ASP A 179 -5.53 0.18 -10.56
CA ASP A 179 -6.16 -0.83 -9.71
C ASP A 179 -7.59 -0.41 -9.33
N ILE A 180 -8.54 -0.78 -10.20
CA ILE A 180 -9.97 -0.54 -9.99
C ILE A 180 -10.50 -1.37 -8.81
N GLY A 181 -9.90 -2.55 -8.54
CA GLY A 181 -10.37 -3.44 -7.48
C GLY A 181 -10.16 -2.85 -6.08
N ILE A 182 -9.00 -2.26 -5.83
CA ILE A 182 -8.73 -1.50 -4.59
C ILE A 182 -9.73 -0.35 -4.46
N LEU A 183 -9.96 0.41 -5.55
CA LEU A 183 -10.85 1.56 -5.54
C LEU A 183 -12.30 1.19 -5.20
N GLU A 184 -12.84 0.15 -5.84
CA GLU A 184 -14.20 -0.34 -5.59
C GLU A 184 -14.35 -0.83 -4.16
N HIS A 185 -13.43 -1.66 -3.68
CA HIS A 185 -13.50 -2.20 -2.32
C HIS A 185 -13.33 -1.11 -1.25
N THR A 186 -12.43 -0.13 -1.46
CA THR A 186 -12.32 1.03 -0.57
C THR A 186 -13.66 1.76 -0.44
N ARG A 187 -14.36 2.00 -1.55
CA ARG A 187 -15.67 2.66 -1.52
C ARG A 187 -16.75 1.84 -0.81
N GLU A 188 -16.76 0.53 -1.02
CA GLU A 188 -17.66 -0.39 -0.31
C GLU A 188 -17.44 -0.35 1.21
N LEU A 189 -16.18 -0.44 1.64
CA LEU A 189 -15.83 -0.37 3.07
C LEU A 189 -16.15 1.00 3.66
N MET A 190 -15.87 2.10 2.95
CA MET A 190 -16.26 3.44 3.41
C MET A 190 -17.78 3.60 3.51
N ALA A 191 -18.56 3.03 2.58
CA ALA A 191 -20.02 3.03 2.69
C ALA A 191 -20.51 2.28 3.95
N SER A 192 -19.87 1.15 4.28
CA SER A 192 -20.17 0.43 5.53
C SER A 192 -19.84 1.27 6.77
N ILE A 193 -18.69 1.97 6.79
CA ILE A 193 -18.29 2.86 7.90
C ILE A 193 -19.27 4.03 8.05
N ARG A 194 -19.72 4.63 6.95
CA ARG A 194 -20.68 5.75 6.96
C ARG A 194 -22.00 5.37 7.66
N SER A 195 -22.40 4.11 7.58
CA SER A 195 -23.61 3.63 8.26
C SER A 195 -23.52 3.69 9.79
N VAL A 196 -22.30 3.63 10.34
CA VAL A 196 -22.03 3.70 11.78
C VAL A 196 -21.41 5.03 12.22
N LEU A 197 -20.92 5.85 11.29
CA LEU A 197 -20.36 7.18 11.56
C LEU A 197 -20.94 8.20 10.56
N PRO A 198 -22.19 8.67 10.76
CA PRO A 198 -22.84 9.58 9.82
C PRO A 198 -22.27 11.01 9.84
N ASP A 199 -21.61 11.41 10.94
CA ASP A 199 -21.01 12.74 11.10
C ASP A 199 -19.61 12.86 10.46
N VAL A 200 -19.13 11.85 9.72
CA VAL A 200 -17.88 12.03 8.97
C VAL A 200 -18.18 12.89 7.75
N GLU A 201 -17.87 14.16 7.84
CA GLU A 201 -17.82 15.01 6.68
C GLU A 201 -16.75 14.44 5.72
N GLU A 202 -17.19 14.04 4.52
CA GLU A 202 -16.33 14.09 3.34
C GLU A 202 -15.96 15.55 3.18
N GLY A 203 -14.91 15.98 3.89
CA GLY A 203 -14.41 17.35 3.76
C GLY A 203 -14.32 17.65 2.27
N GLU A 204 -15.08 18.68 1.86
CA GLU A 204 -15.30 19.07 0.47
C GLU A 204 -13.94 19.07 -0.23
N GLU A 205 -13.75 18.11 -1.13
CA GLU A 205 -12.58 18.13 -1.99
C GLU A 205 -12.80 19.31 -2.94
N GLU A 206 -11.98 20.36 -2.81
CA GLU A 206 -11.88 21.40 -3.82
C GLU A 206 -11.64 20.70 -5.16
N GLU A 207 -12.65 20.71 -6.04
CA GLU A 207 -12.45 20.27 -7.41
C GLU A 207 -11.31 21.13 -7.97
N PRO A 208 -10.27 20.53 -8.58
CA PRO A 208 -9.25 21.33 -9.24
C PRO A 208 -9.98 22.19 -10.27
N GLU A 209 -9.87 23.52 -10.12
CA GLU A 209 -10.37 24.45 -11.12
C GLU A 209 -9.80 24.00 -12.46
N GLU A 210 -10.68 23.57 -13.37
CA GLU A 210 -10.29 23.30 -14.74
C GLU A 210 -9.74 24.62 -15.28
N ASP A 211 -8.41 24.71 -15.42
CA ASP A 211 -7.73 25.79 -16.15
C ASP A 211 -8.17 25.71 -17.63
N GLU A 212 -9.40 26.12 -17.92
CA GLU A 212 -9.89 26.44 -19.26
C GLU A 212 -9.27 27.77 -19.69
N ASP A 213 -7.96 27.82 -19.91
CA ASP A 213 -7.33 28.93 -20.63
C ASP A 213 -6.11 28.43 -21.42
N ARG A 214 -6.38 27.56 -22.41
CA ARG A 214 -5.52 27.42 -23.58
C ARG A 214 -6.29 27.82 -24.83
N ASP A 215 -6.51 29.13 -24.94
CA ASP A 215 -6.92 29.75 -26.20
C ASP A 215 -5.82 29.58 -27.25
N GLU A 216 -6.00 28.60 -28.12
CA GLU A 216 -5.47 28.65 -29.48
C GLU A 216 -6.22 29.74 -30.26
N GLN A 217 -5.60 30.92 -30.40
CA GLN A 217 -5.93 31.82 -31.49
C GLN A 217 -4.69 32.03 -32.36
N GLY A 218 -4.68 31.31 -33.48
CA GLY A 218 -3.87 31.67 -34.62
C GLY A 218 -4.34 33.00 -35.19
N THR A 219 -3.39 33.89 -35.44
CA THR A 219 -3.54 34.96 -36.41
C THR A 219 -2.45 34.80 -37.45
N ASP A 220 -2.88 34.23 -38.57
CA ASP A 220 -2.34 34.41 -39.92
C ASP A 220 -2.25 35.92 -40.24
N ASP A 221 -1.04 36.41 -40.55
CA ASP A 221 -0.85 37.58 -41.39
C ASP A 221 0.55 37.57 -42.05
N GLY A 222 0.57 37.46 -43.38
CA GLY A 222 1.43 38.33 -44.20
C GLY A 222 2.81 37.84 -44.63
N SER A 223 2.84 36.93 -45.62
CA SER A 223 3.70 36.85 -46.84
C SER A 223 4.98 37.69 -47.02
N GLU A 224 5.85 37.15 -47.91
CA GLU A 224 6.99 37.75 -48.63
C GLU A 224 8.30 37.86 -47.80
N TRP A 225 9.39 37.16 -48.12
CA TRP A 225 10.07 37.11 -49.42
C TRP A 225 10.80 35.79 -49.66
N GLU A 226 10.57 35.24 -50.86
CA GLU A 226 11.47 34.34 -51.56
C GLU A 226 12.84 35.02 -51.73
N ASN A 227 13.93 34.31 -51.44
CA ASN A 227 15.06 34.34 -52.37
C ASN A 227 15.88 33.05 -52.29
N LEU A 228 15.64 32.23 -53.30
CA LEU A 228 16.47 31.12 -53.75
C LEU A 228 17.79 31.67 -54.28
N SER A 229 18.89 31.15 -53.77
CA SER A 229 20.08 30.95 -54.59
C SER A 229 20.83 29.73 -54.09
N ASP A 230 20.53 28.61 -54.76
CA ASP A 230 21.47 27.54 -55.01
C ASP A 230 22.77 28.11 -55.61
N ASP A 231 23.91 27.68 -55.11
CA ASP A 231 25.14 27.60 -55.88
C ASP A 231 25.90 26.34 -55.45
N GLU A 232 25.97 25.40 -56.39
CA GLU A 232 26.68 24.13 -56.30
C GLU A 232 28.19 24.33 -56.49
N GLY A 233 28.99 23.42 -55.92
CA GLY A 233 30.39 23.19 -56.29
C GLY A 233 31.34 23.36 -55.11
N ASP A 234 32.34 22.52 -54.87
CA ASP A 234 32.91 21.46 -55.67
C ASP A 234 33.78 20.62 -54.71
N ASP A 235 33.96 19.35 -55.05
CA ASP A 235 34.97 18.45 -54.46
C ASP A 235 36.36 19.12 -54.43
N MET A 236 37.24 18.74 -53.50
CA MET A 236 38.65 18.44 -53.79
C MET A 236 39.45 17.94 -52.55
N VAL A 237 39.69 16.63 -52.59
CA VAL A 237 40.95 15.86 -52.38
C VAL A 237 41.70 15.83 -51.03
N ASP A 238 42.00 14.58 -50.66
CA ASP A 238 43.02 14.12 -49.73
C ASP A 238 44.43 14.67 -50.04
N ALA A 239 45.17 15.01 -48.97
CA ALA A 239 46.62 14.77 -48.82
C ALA A 239 47.05 14.89 -47.34
#